data_AF-A0AAD4LBD5-F1
#
_entry.id   AF-A0AAD4LBD5-F1
#
_cell.length_a   1.000
_cell.length_b   1.000
_cell.length_c   1.000
_cell.angle_alpha   90.00
_cell.angle_beta   90.00
_cell.angle_gamma   90.00
#
_symmetry.space_group_name_H-M   'P 1'
#
loop_
_entity.id
_entity.type
_entity.pdbx_description
1 polymer ?
#
loop_
_entity_poly.entity_id
_entity_poly.type
_entity_poly.pdbx_seq_one_letter_code
_entity_poly.pdbx_strand_id
1 'polypeptide(L)'
;MLSTTFLVVAFSLASFSHASVLTVTPSGRYQSTCRSIANAISNSSQLFYPNSTQYTADIDHSLVTSTQVSACSVEPGSAADVGVILRILGSTRTPFAVKGGGHAVNPGFSSTTGVQISMTRFSNIELNNATGTVDAGPGVTWDQVYTALDSTGVNVVGGRVPTVGISGLTLGGGYAFTSNQYGLTIDNMAGYELVLPNGTITNVTESNKDLWFALRGGGNNFGIVTKFTYKTVPQGQVWGGTISYNADQLDLVKEALLKFQQKNDTKAALTVPVTYTPAGAIPAALVFYNAPTPAPGIFDDFLAIPTNQSDVKTRSFVDIFNTLSFINFPKNIRYRGRTNGISVTQYSPSVFDAIVNQTLFWGGKIGALNPNVTVSLACEAFLKDLFSHGSDSAYPPDRSRALFPTAVTITYNNASLDDTVSKAVRSLSDTVAAAAVADGQNVSHAAVYPNYALFDTPLEEIYGANLLRLHGIKKAVDPTNVMGLAGGFKI
;
A
#
# COMPACT_ATOMS: atom_id res chain seq x y z
N MET A 1 2.83 -47.11 -15.92
CA MET A 1 2.74 -47.24 -14.45
C MET A 1 4.15 -47.22 -13.90
N LEU A 2 4.60 -46.08 -13.38
CA LEU A 2 5.72 -45.97 -12.44
C LEU A 2 5.64 -44.57 -11.82
N SER A 3 5.78 -44.58 -10.50
CA SER A 3 5.30 -43.58 -9.54
C SER A 3 6.22 -42.35 -9.49
N THR A 4 5.65 -41.16 -9.58
CA THR A 4 6.33 -39.87 -9.35
C THR A 4 6.46 -39.63 -7.85
N THR A 5 7.70 -39.67 -7.35
CA THR A 5 8.06 -39.39 -5.97
C THR A 5 7.95 -37.89 -5.69
N PHE A 6 6.95 -37.50 -4.88
CA PHE A 6 6.86 -36.18 -4.26
C PHE A 6 7.97 -36.02 -3.22
N LEU A 7 8.89 -35.08 -3.41
CA LEU A 7 9.79 -34.63 -2.35
C LEU A 7 9.13 -33.50 -1.57
N VAL A 8 8.33 -33.85 -0.57
CA VAL A 8 7.86 -32.92 0.46
C VAL A 8 8.97 -32.80 1.49
N VAL A 9 9.59 -31.62 1.60
CA VAL A 9 10.50 -31.31 2.70
C VAL A 9 9.67 -31.19 3.97
N ALA A 10 9.68 -32.26 4.78
CA ALA A 10 9.04 -32.31 6.08
C ALA A 10 9.86 -31.49 7.08
N PHE A 11 9.33 -30.33 7.50
CA PHE A 11 9.79 -29.67 8.72
C PHE A 11 9.11 -30.31 9.93
N SER A 12 9.93 -30.73 10.90
CA SER A 12 9.49 -31.35 12.15
C SER A 12 8.54 -30.45 12.93
N LEU A 13 7.34 -30.95 13.20
CA LEU A 13 6.36 -30.39 14.13
C LEU A 13 6.91 -30.47 15.56
N ALA A 14 7.50 -29.37 16.03
CA ALA A 14 7.58 -29.09 17.46
C ALA A 14 6.42 -28.16 17.82
N SER A 15 5.37 -28.77 18.39
CA SER A 15 4.20 -28.09 18.93
C SER A 15 4.61 -27.26 20.15
N PHE A 16 4.64 -25.94 20.00
CA PHE A 16 4.42 -25.02 21.11
C PHE A 16 3.43 -23.96 20.68
N SER A 17 2.16 -24.25 20.98
CA SER A 17 1.15 -23.25 21.29
C SER A 17 1.70 -22.29 22.34
N HIS A 18 1.76 -21.00 22.03
CA HIS A 18 1.31 -19.88 22.87
C HIS A 18 1.16 -18.69 21.93
N ALA A 19 -0.07 -18.30 21.62
CA ALA A 19 -0.31 -16.92 21.23
C ALA A 19 0.15 -16.09 22.42
N SER A 20 1.31 -15.45 22.31
CA SER A 20 1.71 -14.43 23.28
C SER A 20 0.72 -13.28 23.10
N VAL A 21 -0.38 -13.35 23.84
CA VAL A 21 -1.20 -12.18 24.13
C VAL A 21 -0.22 -11.22 24.77
N LEU A 22 0.06 -10.11 24.10
CA LEU A 22 0.80 -8.99 24.69
C LEU A 22 0.02 -8.59 25.95
N THR A 23 0.45 -9.08 27.12
CA THR A 23 0.01 -8.62 28.43
C THR A 23 0.65 -7.26 28.71
N VAL A 24 0.36 -6.29 27.84
CA VAL A 24 0.76 -4.91 28.04
C VAL A 24 -0.37 -4.25 28.81
N THR A 25 -0.08 -3.84 30.04
CA THR A 25 -1.02 -3.06 30.85
C THR A 25 -1.29 -1.76 30.10
N PRO A 26 -2.54 -1.49 29.68
CA PRO A 26 -2.87 -0.28 28.95
C PRO A 26 -2.57 0.91 29.84
N SER A 27 -1.96 1.96 29.30
CA SER A 27 -1.79 3.18 30.09
C SER A 27 -3.18 3.67 30.51
N GLY A 28 -3.39 3.95 31.81
CA GLY A 28 -4.65 4.53 32.30
C GLY A 28 -4.95 5.92 31.73
N ARG A 29 -4.02 6.50 30.97
CA ARG A 29 -3.96 7.89 30.53
C ARG A 29 -5.16 8.35 29.68
N TYR A 30 -5.82 7.44 28.95
CA TYR A 30 -6.92 7.78 28.04
C TYR A 30 -8.24 7.06 28.35
N GLN A 31 -8.36 6.43 29.53
CA GLN A 31 -9.57 5.69 29.91
C GLN A 31 -10.80 6.60 30.08
N SER A 32 -10.61 7.85 30.50
CA SER A 32 -11.71 8.84 30.53
C SER A 32 -12.25 9.11 29.13
N THR A 33 -11.36 9.35 28.15
CA THR A 33 -11.74 9.55 26.74
C THR A 33 -12.47 8.33 26.18
N CYS A 34 -11.98 7.11 26.41
CA CYS A 34 -12.65 5.88 25.99
C CYS A 34 -14.07 5.76 26.57
N ARG A 35 -14.27 6.10 27.85
CA ARG A 35 -15.61 6.13 28.47
C ARG A 35 -16.52 7.20 27.87
N SER A 36 -15.98 8.40 27.60
CA SER A 36 -16.74 9.46 26.93
C SER A 36 -17.21 9.04 25.54
N ILE A 37 -16.35 8.35 24.77
CA ILE A 37 -16.72 7.79 23.46
C ILE A 37 -17.81 6.72 23.63
N ALA A 38 -17.59 5.74 24.51
CA ALA A 38 -18.54 4.64 24.72
C ALA A 38 -19.95 5.12 25.11
N ASN A 39 -20.05 6.23 25.86
CA ASN A 39 -21.32 6.81 26.28
C ASN A 39 -22.01 7.67 25.21
N ALA A 40 -21.29 8.09 24.16
CA ALA A 40 -21.77 9.08 23.19
C ALA A 40 -22.07 8.49 21.81
N ILE A 41 -21.44 7.37 21.46
CA ILE A 41 -21.66 6.68 20.18
C ILE A 41 -23.01 5.95 20.16
N SER A 42 -23.59 5.81 18.97
CA SER A 42 -24.86 5.10 18.79
C SER A 42 -24.72 3.57 18.90
N ASN A 43 -25.86 2.88 18.94
CA ASN A 43 -25.91 1.41 19.02
C ASN A 43 -25.37 0.68 17.77
N SER A 44 -25.12 1.37 16.65
CA SER A 44 -24.45 0.78 15.49
C SER A 44 -22.93 0.70 15.66
N SER A 45 -22.39 1.47 16.61
CA SER A 45 -20.98 1.53 16.95
C SER A 45 -20.67 0.69 18.18
N GLN A 46 -19.40 0.30 18.33
CA GLN A 46 -18.96 -0.44 19.51
C GLN A 46 -17.54 -0.06 19.90
N LEU A 47 -17.27 -0.04 21.20
CA LEU A 47 -15.94 0.20 21.77
C LEU A 47 -15.45 -1.06 22.47
N PHE A 48 -14.17 -1.37 22.28
CA PHE A 48 -13.51 -2.53 22.85
C PHE A 48 -12.29 -2.12 23.66
N TYR A 49 -12.06 -2.85 24.74
CA TYR A 49 -10.89 -2.68 25.59
C TYR A 49 -9.88 -3.81 25.38
N PRO A 50 -8.61 -3.59 25.78
CA PRO A 50 -7.59 -4.61 25.82
C PRO A 50 -8.06 -5.92 26.47
N ASN A 51 -7.52 -7.04 25.99
CA ASN A 51 -7.90 -8.42 26.34
C ASN A 51 -9.18 -8.97 25.71
N SER A 52 -9.90 -8.18 24.88
CA SER A 52 -10.94 -8.74 24.01
C SER A 52 -10.38 -9.19 22.65
N THR A 53 -10.98 -10.23 22.07
CA THR A 53 -10.62 -10.72 20.72
C THR A 53 -10.78 -9.61 19.68
N GLN A 54 -11.87 -8.85 19.75
CA GLN A 54 -12.14 -7.79 18.78
C GLN A 54 -11.15 -6.65 18.88
N TYR A 55 -10.81 -6.21 20.10
CA TYR A 55 -9.74 -5.22 20.29
C TYR A 55 -8.42 -5.67 19.65
N THR A 56 -8.07 -6.96 19.80
CA THR A 56 -6.85 -7.51 19.22
C THR A 56 -6.88 -7.42 17.69
N ALA A 57 -8.02 -7.71 17.05
CA ALA A 57 -8.21 -7.56 15.60
C ALA A 57 -8.17 -6.09 15.14
N ASP A 58 -8.74 -5.18 15.94
CA ASP A 58 -8.80 -3.75 15.65
C ASP A 58 -7.45 -3.04 15.69
N ILE A 59 -6.48 -3.55 16.45
CA ILE A 59 -5.12 -3.00 16.50
C ILE A 59 -4.14 -3.75 15.58
N ASP A 60 -4.54 -4.90 15.02
CA ASP A 60 -3.65 -5.75 14.24
C ASP A 60 -3.34 -5.16 12.86
N HIS A 61 -2.10 -5.38 12.42
CA HIS A 61 -1.53 -4.89 11.16
C HIS A 61 -0.82 -6.01 10.41
N SER A 62 -0.66 -5.83 9.09
CA SER A 62 0.05 -6.80 8.24
C SER A 62 1.49 -7.02 8.66
N LEU A 63 2.14 -5.99 9.22
CA LEU A 63 3.46 -6.06 9.84
C LEU A 63 3.38 -5.52 11.27
N VAL A 64 3.91 -6.28 12.23
CA VAL A 64 3.80 -5.94 13.66
C VAL A 64 4.62 -4.72 14.07
N THR A 65 5.53 -4.28 13.21
CA THR A 65 6.26 -3.04 13.41
C THR A 65 5.35 -1.81 13.42
N SER A 66 4.16 -1.91 12.86
CA SER A 66 3.14 -0.86 12.93
C SER A 66 2.22 -1.02 14.12
N THR A 67 2.09 -2.19 14.74
CA THR A 67 1.11 -2.41 15.81
C THR A 67 1.53 -1.69 17.10
N GLN A 68 0.64 -0.86 17.63
CA GLN A 68 0.77 -0.25 18.96
C GLN A 68 -0.44 -0.63 19.83
N VAL A 69 -0.23 -0.69 21.14
CA VAL A 69 -1.29 -0.98 22.11
C VAL A 69 -2.00 0.33 22.45
N SER A 70 -3.25 0.47 22.00
CA SER A 70 -4.11 1.60 22.31
C SER A 70 -4.79 1.45 23.69
N ALA A 71 -5.40 2.53 24.20
CA ALA A 71 -6.20 2.48 25.42
C ALA A 71 -7.55 1.77 25.20
N CYS A 72 -8.11 1.93 24.01
CA CYS A 72 -9.30 1.24 23.51
C CYS A 72 -9.29 1.27 21.97
N SER A 73 -10.10 0.41 21.36
CA SER A 73 -10.50 0.53 19.96
C SER A 73 -11.98 0.88 19.86
N VAL A 74 -12.35 1.64 18.84
CA VAL A 74 -13.74 1.96 18.52
C VAL A 74 -14.01 1.63 17.05
N GLU A 75 -15.11 0.92 16.83
CA GLU A 75 -15.66 0.63 15.52
C GLU A 75 -16.88 1.52 15.30
N PRO A 76 -16.75 2.69 14.65
CA PRO A 76 -17.89 3.50 14.29
C PRO A 76 -18.79 2.77 13.29
N GLY A 77 -20.10 2.75 13.56
CA GLY A 77 -21.12 2.18 12.68
C GLY A 77 -21.80 3.19 11.75
N SER A 78 -21.45 4.48 11.84
CA SER A 78 -22.00 5.54 11.00
C SER A 78 -21.06 6.74 10.89
N ALA A 79 -21.21 7.55 9.83
CA ALA A 79 -20.45 8.79 9.66
C ALA A 79 -20.75 9.81 10.78
N ALA A 80 -21.97 9.80 11.32
CA ALA A 80 -22.35 10.62 12.47
C ALA A 80 -21.55 10.24 13.73
N ASP A 81 -21.36 8.95 13.99
CA ASP A 81 -20.54 8.47 15.10
C ASP A 81 -19.05 8.81 14.93
N VAL A 82 -18.52 8.75 13.71
CA VAL A 82 -17.17 9.27 13.41
C VAL A 82 -17.07 10.74 13.82
N GLY A 83 -18.08 11.55 13.52
CA GLY A 83 -18.11 12.96 13.90
C GLY A 83 -18.18 13.18 15.41
N VAL A 84 -18.94 12.36 16.15
CA VAL A 84 -18.96 12.36 17.62
C VAL A 84 -17.57 12.03 18.18
N ILE A 85 -16.95 10.97 17.67
CA ILE A 85 -15.62 10.51 18.08
C ILE A 85 -14.58 11.63 17.85
N LEU A 86 -14.54 12.24 16.66
CA LEU A 86 -13.61 13.32 16.35
C LEU A 86 -13.76 14.53 17.28
N ARG A 87 -14.99 14.93 17.61
CA ARG A 87 -15.23 16.03 18.57
C ARG A 87 -14.70 15.70 19.97
N ILE A 88 -14.90 14.48 20.45
CA ILE A 88 -14.39 14.04 21.75
C ILE A 88 -12.87 13.97 21.76
N LEU A 89 -12.27 13.42 20.70
CA LEU A 89 -10.80 13.35 20.56
C LEU A 89 -10.19 14.75 20.48
N GLY A 90 -10.81 15.66 19.74
CA GLY A 90 -10.41 17.06 19.62
C GLY A 90 -10.51 17.82 20.94
N SER A 91 -11.58 17.63 21.72
CA SER A 91 -11.76 18.33 23.01
C SER A 91 -10.85 17.79 24.11
N THR A 92 -10.60 16.48 24.11
CA THR A 92 -9.70 15.82 25.08
C THR A 92 -8.23 15.85 24.67
N ARG A 93 -7.93 16.33 23.44
CA ARG A 93 -6.60 16.27 22.82
C ARG A 93 -5.97 14.88 22.88
N THR A 94 -6.79 13.84 22.69
CA THR A 94 -6.33 12.46 22.76
C THR A 94 -5.73 12.04 21.41
N PRO A 95 -4.48 11.54 21.36
CA PRO A 95 -3.93 10.96 20.15
C PRO A 95 -4.80 9.82 19.65
N PHE A 96 -4.94 9.68 18.33
CA PHE A 96 -5.71 8.60 17.75
C PHE A 96 -5.06 8.08 16.49
N ALA A 97 -5.56 6.95 15.98
CA ALA A 97 -5.21 6.49 14.66
C ALA A 97 -6.44 5.92 13.97
N VAL A 98 -6.41 5.90 12.63
CA VAL A 98 -7.48 5.39 11.80
C VAL A 98 -6.94 4.21 11.00
N LYS A 99 -7.59 3.04 11.13
CA LYS A 99 -7.23 1.83 10.39
C LYS A 99 -8.37 1.41 9.46
N GLY A 100 -8.05 1.37 8.17
CA GLY A 100 -8.80 0.59 7.18
C GLY A 100 -8.28 -0.86 7.18
N GLY A 101 -7.51 -1.24 6.17
CA GLY A 101 -6.96 -2.60 6.03
C GLY A 101 -5.67 -2.92 6.81
N GLY A 102 -5.07 -1.97 7.54
CA GLY A 102 -3.91 -2.23 8.41
C GLY A 102 -2.57 -2.51 7.70
N HIS A 103 -2.40 -2.01 6.47
CA HIS A 103 -1.20 -2.24 5.65
C HIS A 103 -0.08 -1.20 5.81
N ALA A 104 -0.30 -0.12 6.57
CA ALA A 104 0.77 0.83 6.84
C ALA A 104 1.88 0.12 7.61
N VAL A 105 3.14 0.35 7.22
CA VAL A 105 4.34 -0.28 7.83
C VAL A 105 5.10 0.66 8.77
N ASN A 106 4.63 1.91 8.84
CA ASN A 106 5.19 2.98 9.65
C ASN A 106 4.59 2.95 11.07
N PRO A 107 5.43 2.91 12.13
CA PRO A 107 4.94 2.98 13.51
C PRO A 107 4.17 4.27 13.75
N GLY A 108 3.03 4.20 14.43
CA GLY A 108 2.23 5.38 14.77
C GLY A 108 1.47 6.00 13.60
N PHE A 109 1.36 5.33 12.44
CA PHE A 109 0.60 5.84 11.29
C PHE A 109 -0.88 5.45 11.34
N SER A 110 -1.17 4.14 11.26
CA SER A 110 -2.53 3.60 11.46
C SER A 110 -2.70 2.94 12.83
N SER A 111 -1.78 3.21 13.75
CA SER A 111 -1.77 2.75 15.14
C SER A 111 -1.46 3.88 16.11
N THR A 112 -1.82 3.69 17.38
CA THR A 112 -1.63 4.69 18.43
C THR A 112 -1.56 4.05 19.81
N THR A 113 -1.05 4.80 20.80
CA THR A 113 -1.24 4.49 22.23
C THR A 113 -2.52 5.10 22.80
N GLY A 114 -3.22 5.96 22.05
CA GLY A 114 -4.46 6.62 22.44
C GLY A 114 -5.70 5.82 22.04
N VAL A 115 -6.55 6.37 21.16
CA VAL A 115 -7.77 5.69 20.69
C VAL A 115 -7.58 5.15 19.27
N GLN A 116 -7.76 3.84 19.09
CA GLN A 116 -7.73 3.21 17.77
C GLN A 116 -9.12 3.29 17.13
N ILE A 117 -9.26 3.94 15.98
CA ILE A 117 -10.50 3.93 15.19
C ILE A 117 -10.35 2.83 14.12
N SER A 118 -11.17 1.79 14.22
CA SER A 118 -11.24 0.67 13.27
C SER A 118 -12.41 0.87 12.33
N MET A 119 -12.15 1.07 11.04
CA MET A 119 -13.21 1.34 10.05
C MET A 119 -13.92 0.07 9.57
N THR A 120 -13.72 -1.07 10.23
CA THR A 120 -14.16 -2.40 9.76
C THR A 120 -15.68 -2.54 9.56
N ARG A 121 -16.49 -1.71 10.23
CA ARG A 121 -17.96 -1.69 10.05
C ARG A 121 -18.40 -1.00 8.76
N PHE A 122 -17.55 -0.17 8.17
CA PHE A 122 -17.78 0.40 6.85
C PHE A 122 -17.31 -0.58 5.77
N SER A 123 -18.06 -1.66 5.60
CA SER A 123 -17.70 -2.78 4.73
C SER A 123 -18.58 -2.88 3.47
N ASN A 124 -19.46 -1.91 3.22
CA ASN A 124 -20.36 -1.96 2.05
C ASN A 124 -19.59 -1.78 0.74
N ILE A 125 -20.03 -2.48 -0.31
CA ILE A 125 -19.53 -2.36 -1.68
C ILE A 125 -20.74 -2.45 -2.60
N GLU A 126 -21.06 -1.36 -3.30
CA GLU A 126 -22.28 -1.24 -4.08
C GLU A 126 -21.99 -0.68 -5.48
N LEU A 127 -22.26 -1.50 -6.51
CA LEU A 127 -22.17 -1.09 -7.91
C LEU A 127 -23.45 -0.36 -8.33
N ASN A 128 -23.30 0.88 -8.79
CA ASN A 128 -24.35 1.63 -9.44
C ASN A 128 -24.16 1.62 -10.96
N ASN A 129 -24.94 0.78 -11.63
CA ASN A 129 -24.90 0.64 -13.10
C ASN A 129 -25.40 1.89 -13.84
N ALA A 130 -26.28 2.69 -13.24
CA ALA A 130 -26.82 3.88 -13.89
C ALA A 130 -25.77 5.01 -13.98
N THR A 131 -24.91 5.12 -12.98
CA THR A 131 -23.85 6.14 -12.92
C THR A 131 -22.48 5.62 -13.33
N GLY A 132 -22.30 4.31 -13.47
CA GLY A 132 -21.00 3.70 -13.76
C GLY A 132 -20.01 3.89 -12.61
N THR A 133 -20.48 3.72 -11.36
CA THR A 133 -19.66 3.94 -10.16
C THR A 133 -19.80 2.82 -9.14
N VAL A 134 -18.80 2.68 -8.27
CA VAL A 134 -18.83 1.78 -7.12
C VAL A 134 -18.65 2.59 -5.84
N ASP A 135 -19.63 2.51 -4.95
CA ASP A 135 -19.53 3.02 -3.58
C ASP A 135 -18.89 1.94 -2.70
N ALA A 136 -17.79 2.26 -2.02
CA ALA A 136 -17.11 1.34 -1.13
C ALA A 136 -16.73 1.99 0.21
N GLY A 137 -16.93 1.26 1.30
CA GLY A 137 -16.59 1.72 2.64
C GLY A 137 -15.08 1.63 2.95
N PRO A 138 -14.50 2.53 3.76
CA PRO A 138 -13.07 2.56 4.10
C PRO A 138 -12.51 1.32 4.80
N GLY A 139 -13.38 0.42 5.29
CA GLY A 139 -13.01 -0.79 6.00
C GLY A 139 -12.68 -1.98 5.09
N VAL A 140 -12.96 -1.89 3.78
CA VAL A 140 -12.74 -3.01 2.87
C VAL A 140 -11.32 -3.06 2.31
N THR A 141 -10.92 -4.26 1.87
CA THR A 141 -9.67 -4.56 1.17
C THR A 141 -9.90 -4.71 -0.33
N TRP A 142 -8.83 -4.66 -1.12
CA TRP A 142 -8.93 -4.73 -2.59
C TRP A 142 -9.43 -6.09 -3.10
N ASP A 143 -9.14 -7.20 -2.40
CA ASP A 143 -9.73 -8.50 -2.72
C ASP A 143 -11.25 -8.51 -2.60
N GLN A 144 -11.80 -7.88 -1.56
CA GLN A 144 -13.24 -7.76 -1.36
C GLN A 144 -13.88 -6.94 -2.48
N VAL A 145 -13.26 -5.81 -2.87
CA VAL A 145 -13.75 -4.98 -3.98
C VAL A 145 -13.74 -5.73 -5.30
N TYR A 146 -12.61 -6.33 -5.68
CA TYR A 146 -12.52 -7.03 -6.95
C TYR A 146 -13.40 -8.28 -6.99
N THR A 147 -13.56 -8.98 -5.87
CA THR A 147 -14.48 -10.13 -5.78
C THR A 147 -15.94 -9.68 -5.91
N ALA A 148 -16.33 -8.57 -5.28
CA ALA A 148 -17.70 -8.04 -5.38
C ALA A 148 -18.07 -7.57 -6.79
N LEU A 149 -17.08 -7.17 -7.59
CA LEU A 149 -17.25 -6.75 -8.97
C LEU A 149 -17.01 -7.88 -9.98
N ASP A 150 -16.57 -9.04 -9.53
CA ASP A 150 -16.36 -10.18 -10.41
C ASP A 150 -17.66 -10.56 -11.13
N SER A 151 -17.55 -10.95 -12.39
CA SER A 151 -18.70 -11.26 -13.26
C SER A 151 -19.67 -10.10 -13.56
N THR A 152 -19.41 -8.86 -13.13
CA THR A 152 -20.24 -7.69 -13.49
C THR A 152 -19.87 -7.07 -14.85
N GLY A 153 -18.74 -7.48 -15.43
CA GLY A 153 -18.21 -6.92 -16.68
C GLY A 153 -17.46 -5.59 -16.50
N VAL A 154 -17.37 -5.10 -15.26
CA VAL A 154 -16.64 -3.88 -14.90
C VAL A 154 -15.74 -4.12 -13.68
N ASN A 155 -14.79 -3.22 -13.46
CA ASN A 155 -13.93 -3.18 -12.29
C ASN A 155 -13.59 -1.72 -11.94
N VAL A 156 -12.72 -1.50 -10.95
CA VAL A 156 -12.19 -0.20 -10.57
C VAL A 156 -10.66 -0.20 -10.60
N VAL A 157 -10.04 0.98 -10.74
CA VAL A 157 -8.59 1.14 -10.75
C VAL A 157 -8.06 1.16 -9.31
N GLY A 158 -7.53 0.04 -8.83
CA GLY A 158 -7.16 -0.14 -7.43
C GLY A 158 -5.82 -0.83 -7.19
N GLY A 159 -5.56 -1.18 -5.93
CA GLY A 159 -4.32 -1.81 -5.50
C GLY A 159 -4.03 -3.16 -6.16
N ARG A 160 -2.76 -3.60 -6.03
CA ARG A 160 -2.22 -4.83 -6.62
C ARG A 160 -2.00 -5.97 -5.62
N VAL A 161 -2.22 -5.70 -4.32
CA VAL A 161 -2.04 -6.67 -3.23
C VAL A 161 -3.38 -6.89 -2.53
N PRO A 162 -3.87 -8.15 -2.43
CA PRO A 162 -5.17 -8.52 -1.84
C PRO A 162 -5.52 -7.85 -0.53
N THR A 163 -4.62 -7.94 0.44
CA THR A 163 -4.87 -7.53 1.83
C THR A 163 -4.77 -6.03 2.05
N VAL A 164 -4.38 -5.24 1.04
CA VAL A 164 -4.28 -3.79 1.18
C VAL A 164 -5.68 -3.20 1.32
N GLY A 165 -5.88 -2.38 2.35
CA GLY A 165 -7.11 -1.61 2.54
C GLY A 165 -7.25 -0.51 1.49
N ILE A 166 -8.48 -0.27 1.03
CA ILE A 166 -8.72 0.73 -0.03
C ILE A 166 -8.38 2.15 0.41
N SER A 167 -8.61 2.48 1.68
CA SER A 167 -8.56 3.85 2.20
C SER A 167 -7.17 4.46 2.15
N GLY A 168 -6.16 3.77 2.72
CA GLY A 168 -4.78 4.25 2.69
C GLY A 168 -4.22 4.30 1.26
N LEU A 169 -4.47 3.26 0.46
CA LEU A 169 -3.98 3.21 -0.92
C LEU A 169 -4.54 4.37 -1.75
N THR A 170 -5.86 4.58 -1.71
CA THR A 170 -6.52 5.65 -2.45
C THR A 170 -6.09 7.02 -1.96
N LEU A 171 -6.06 7.28 -0.65
CA LEU A 171 -5.70 8.61 -0.13
C LEU A 171 -4.22 8.97 -0.31
N GLY A 172 -3.35 8.00 -0.62
CA GLY A 172 -1.95 8.24 -0.98
C GLY A 172 -1.66 8.27 -2.49
N GLY A 173 -2.63 7.94 -3.36
CA GLY A 173 -2.49 7.97 -4.82
C GLY A 173 -2.99 6.69 -5.50
N GLY A 174 -2.32 5.56 -5.24
CA GLY A 174 -2.74 4.23 -5.70
C GLY A 174 -2.26 3.85 -7.10
N TYR A 175 -1.28 2.95 -7.17
CA TYR A 175 -0.81 2.34 -8.42
C TYR A 175 -1.48 0.98 -8.63
N ALA A 176 -2.04 0.79 -9.83
CA ALA A 176 -2.80 -0.38 -10.25
C ALA A 176 -2.11 -1.14 -11.40
N PHE A 177 -2.54 -2.38 -11.64
CA PHE A 177 -2.15 -3.10 -12.87
C PHE A 177 -2.62 -2.38 -14.14
N THR A 178 -3.73 -1.66 -14.06
CA THR A 178 -4.34 -0.93 -15.18
C THR A 178 -3.95 0.54 -15.23
N SER A 179 -2.94 0.95 -14.46
CA SER A 179 -2.56 2.37 -14.37
C SER A 179 -2.05 2.95 -15.70
N ASN A 180 -1.41 2.14 -16.55
CA ASN A 180 -1.04 2.59 -17.90
C ASN A 180 -2.26 2.93 -18.78
N GLN A 181 -3.45 2.37 -18.50
CA GLN A 181 -4.68 2.65 -19.25
C GLN A 181 -5.51 3.79 -18.67
N TYR A 182 -5.49 3.94 -17.35
CA TYR A 182 -6.48 4.76 -16.65
C TYR A 182 -5.88 5.69 -15.59
N GLY A 183 -4.56 5.72 -15.40
CA GLY A 183 -3.89 6.53 -14.38
C GLY A 183 -3.89 5.91 -12.99
N LEU A 184 -3.72 6.75 -11.97
CA LEU A 184 -3.72 6.32 -10.57
C LEU A 184 -5.16 6.07 -10.08
N THR A 185 -5.31 5.38 -8.94
CA THR A 185 -6.62 5.21 -8.29
C THR A 185 -7.30 6.56 -8.05
N ILE A 186 -6.55 7.57 -7.61
CA ILE A 186 -7.06 8.94 -7.40
C ILE A 186 -7.59 9.63 -8.67
N ASP A 187 -7.15 9.21 -9.86
CA ASP A 187 -7.60 9.76 -11.14
C ASP A 187 -8.99 9.21 -11.53
N ASN A 188 -9.40 8.11 -10.90
CA ASN A 188 -10.62 7.36 -11.17
C ASN A 188 -11.68 7.54 -10.08
N MET A 189 -11.61 8.65 -9.34
CA MET A 189 -12.58 8.98 -8.30
C MET A 189 -13.76 9.78 -8.88
N ALA A 190 -14.95 9.52 -8.36
CA ALA A 190 -16.14 10.33 -8.59
C ALA A 190 -16.56 11.13 -7.34
N GLY A 191 -16.21 10.66 -6.14
CA GLY A 191 -16.56 11.35 -4.91
C GLY A 191 -16.01 10.71 -3.63
N TYR A 192 -16.10 11.45 -2.54
CA TYR A 192 -15.83 11.00 -1.18
C TYR A 192 -16.93 11.49 -0.24
N GLU A 193 -17.39 10.66 0.70
CA GLU A 193 -18.06 11.15 1.91
C GLU A 193 -16.99 11.35 2.99
N LEU A 194 -16.84 12.58 3.48
CA LEU A 194 -15.81 13.00 4.41
C LEU A 194 -16.43 13.52 5.70
N VAL A 195 -15.93 13.04 6.84
CA VAL A 195 -16.20 13.63 8.14
C VAL A 195 -15.06 14.56 8.52
N LEU A 196 -15.37 15.85 8.58
CA LEU A 196 -14.44 16.91 8.94
C LEU A 196 -14.06 16.85 10.43
N PRO A 197 -12.94 17.48 10.83
CA PRO A 197 -12.47 17.56 12.22
C PRO A 197 -13.50 18.03 13.26
N ASN A 198 -14.40 18.92 12.87
CA ASN A 198 -15.50 19.42 13.70
C ASN A 198 -16.71 18.45 13.78
N GLY A 199 -16.64 17.33 13.05
CA GLY A 199 -17.67 16.32 12.93
C GLY A 199 -18.77 16.61 11.90
N THR A 200 -18.62 17.62 11.05
CA THR A 200 -19.49 17.87 9.90
C THR A 200 -19.25 16.81 8.82
N ILE A 201 -20.32 16.22 8.29
CA ILE A 201 -20.28 15.29 7.16
C ILE A 201 -20.45 16.09 5.86
N THR A 202 -19.60 15.84 4.86
CA THR A 202 -19.66 16.51 3.57
C THR A 202 -19.34 15.55 2.43
N ASN A 203 -19.99 15.75 1.28
CA ASN A 203 -19.65 15.04 0.05
C ASN A 203 -18.67 15.89 -0.75
N VAL A 204 -17.47 15.34 -0.98
CA VAL A 204 -16.40 15.98 -1.74
C VAL A 204 -16.42 15.43 -3.16
N THR A 205 -16.65 16.31 -4.12
CA THR A 205 -16.56 16.02 -5.56
C THR A 205 -15.60 17.03 -6.21
N GLU A 206 -15.45 16.97 -7.53
CA GLU A 206 -14.62 17.94 -8.27
C GLU A 206 -15.06 19.41 -8.10
N SER A 207 -16.30 19.67 -7.69
CA SER A 207 -16.76 21.03 -7.36
C SER A 207 -16.12 21.59 -6.09
N ASN A 208 -15.68 20.73 -5.17
CA ASN A 208 -15.01 21.09 -3.92
C ASN A 208 -13.49 21.17 -4.13
N LYS A 209 -13.03 22.10 -4.97
CA LYS A 209 -11.66 22.13 -5.55
C LYS A 209 -10.53 21.85 -4.56
N ASP A 210 -10.57 22.45 -3.37
CA ASP A 210 -9.52 22.28 -2.36
C ASP A 210 -9.53 20.89 -1.71
N LEU A 211 -10.65 20.44 -1.15
CA LEU A 211 -10.74 19.11 -0.55
C LEU A 211 -10.57 17.99 -1.60
N TRP A 212 -11.06 18.22 -2.82
CA TRP A 212 -10.88 17.29 -3.94
C TRP A 212 -9.41 17.12 -4.33
N PHE A 213 -8.64 18.22 -4.33
CA PHE A 213 -7.20 18.17 -4.50
C PHE A 213 -6.51 17.45 -3.34
N ALA A 214 -6.87 17.81 -2.10
CA ALA A 214 -6.21 17.36 -0.88
C ALA A 214 -6.39 15.86 -0.59
N LEU A 215 -7.59 15.31 -0.79
CA LEU A 215 -7.87 13.88 -0.57
C LEU A 215 -7.21 12.97 -1.62
N ARG A 216 -6.80 13.52 -2.77
CA ARG A 216 -6.10 12.79 -3.84
C ARG A 216 -4.59 12.84 -3.61
N GLY A 217 -4.12 12.16 -2.57
CA GLY A 217 -2.70 11.99 -2.24
C GLY A 217 -2.26 12.55 -0.89
N GLY A 218 -3.07 13.37 -0.22
CA GLY A 218 -2.72 14.04 1.04
C GLY A 218 -3.02 13.25 2.33
N GLY A 219 -3.46 12.00 2.20
CA GLY A 219 -3.73 11.11 3.34
C GLY A 219 -4.94 11.54 4.18
N ASN A 220 -4.88 11.26 5.49
CA ASN A 220 -5.94 11.50 6.47
C ASN A 220 -5.90 12.91 7.10
N ASN A 221 -5.14 13.86 6.54
CA ASN A 221 -4.90 15.16 7.17
C ASN A 221 -6.15 16.06 7.25
N PHE A 222 -7.19 15.79 6.46
CA PHE A 222 -8.33 16.70 6.25
C PHE A 222 -9.65 16.19 6.87
N GLY A 223 -9.64 14.99 7.45
CA GLY A 223 -10.81 14.33 8.02
C GLY A 223 -10.75 12.81 7.83
N ILE A 224 -11.86 12.14 8.15
CA ILE A 224 -12.00 10.68 7.97
C ILE A 224 -13.00 10.43 6.85
N VAL A 225 -12.55 9.78 5.77
CA VAL A 225 -13.43 9.35 4.67
C VAL A 225 -14.24 8.14 5.12
N THR A 226 -15.56 8.23 4.98
CA THR A 226 -16.54 7.18 5.33
C THR A 226 -17.14 6.48 4.11
N LYS A 227 -16.96 7.05 2.91
CA LYS A 227 -17.33 6.41 1.64
C LYS A 227 -16.41 6.87 0.51
N PHE A 228 -15.96 5.94 -0.32
CA PHE A 228 -15.27 6.22 -1.58
C PHE A 228 -16.20 5.88 -2.74
N THR A 229 -16.36 6.79 -3.69
CA THR A 229 -17.09 6.53 -4.93
C THR A 229 -16.10 6.47 -6.10
N TYR A 230 -15.84 5.27 -6.60
CA TYR A 230 -14.93 5.01 -7.72
C TYR A 230 -15.69 5.00 -9.05
N LYS A 231 -15.07 5.46 -10.13
CA LYS A 231 -15.54 5.24 -11.49
C LYS A 231 -15.22 3.81 -11.92
N THR A 232 -16.14 3.17 -12.64
CA THR A 232 -15.90 1.84 -13.20
C THR A 232 -15.15 1.89 -14.52
N VAL A 233 -14.41 0.83 -14.81
CA VAL A 233 -13.76 0.57 -16.09
C VAL A 233 -14.20 -0.81 -16.62
N PRO A 234 -14.27 -1.01 -17.95
CA PRO A 234 -14.60 -2.33 -18.49
C PRO A 234 -13.58 -3.38 -18.08
N GLN A 235 -14.06 -4.58 -17.70
CA GLN A 235 -13.20 -5.68 -17.29
C GLN A 235 -13.68 -7.01 -17.88
N GLY A 236 -12.78 -7.66 -18.60
CA GLY A 236 -12.92 -9.04 -19.07
C GLY A 236 -11.83 -9.94 -18.51
N GLN A 237 -11.58 -11.05 -19.19
CA GLN A 237 -10.40 -11.87 -18.88
C GLN A 237 -9.11 -11.14 -19.21
N VAL A 238 -8.09 -11.49 -18.43
CA VAL A 238 -6.74 -10.94 -18.51
C VAL A 238 -5.76 -12.08 -18.75
N TRP A 239 -4.57 -11.75 -19.19
CA TRP A 239 -3.47 -12.69 -19.33
C TRP A 239 -2.34 -12.28 -18.40
N GLY A 240 -1.72 -13.24 -17.75
CA GLY A 240 -0.53 -12.97 -16.96
C GLY A 240 -0.35 -13.95 -15.80
N GLY A 241 0.61 -13.62 -14.94
CA GLY A 241 1.06 -14.48 -13.85
C GLY A 241 2.51 -14.19 -13.48
N THR A 242 3.05 -15.06 -12.64
CA THR A 242 4.44 -14.95 -12.17
C THR A 242 5.32 -15.91 -12.95
N ILE A 243 6.51 -15.44 -13.33
CA ILE A 243 7.61 -16.23 -13.86
C ILE A 243 8.76 -16.13 -12.88
N SER A 244 9.21 -17.26 -12.33
CA SER A 244 10.33 -17.33 -11.39
C SER A 244 11.59 -17.81 -12.10
N TYR A 245 12.69 -17.09 -11.91
CA TYR A 245 13.96 -17.38 -12.57
C TYR A 245 15.02 -17.82 -11.56
N ASN A 246 16.11 -18.42 -12.04
CA ASN A 246 17.30 -18.67 -11.24
C ASN A 246 18.16 -17.40 -11.14
N ALA A 247 19.06 -17.36 -10.14
CA ALA A 247 19.99 -16.26 -9.95
C ALA A 247 20.89 -16.00 -11.17
N ASP A 248 21.25 -17.04 -11.91
CA ASP A 248 22.09 -16.97 -13.11
C ASP A 248 21.38 -16.34 -14.33
N GLN A 249 20.07 -16.07 -14.23
CA GLN A 249 19.29 -15.43 -15.29
C GLN A 249 19.15 -13.90 -15.12
N LEU A 250 19.78 -13.30 -14.11
CA LEU A 250 19.64 -11.87 -13.79
C LEU A 250 19.93 -10.95 -15.00
N ASP A 251 20.96 -11.25 -15.79
CA ASP A 251 21.31 -10.42 -16.95
C ASP A 251 20.27 -10.51 -18.07
N LEU A 252 19.69 -11.69 -18.32
CA LEU A 252 18.61 -11.84 -19.29
C LEU A 252 17.34 -11.13 -18.83
N VAL A 253 17.01 -11.20 -17.54
CA VAL A 253 15.88 -10.47 -16.96
C VAL A 253 16.09 -8.96 -17.05
N LYS A 254 17.32 -8.49 -16.80
CA LYS A 254 17.72 -7.08 -16.98
C LYS A 254 17.49 -6.65 -18.42
N GLU A 255 18.01 -7.39 -19.40
CA GLU A 255 17.81 -7.09 -20.82
C GLU A 255 16.32 -7.06 -21.22
N ALA A 256 15.52 -8.02 -20.75
CA ALA A 256 14.08 -8.07 -20.99
C ALA A 256 13.36 -6.86 -20.40
N LEU A 257 13.70 -6.44 -19.17
CA LEU A 257 13.16 -5.23 -18.53
C LEU A 257 13.50 -3.97 -19.35
N LEU A 258 14.76 -3.85 -19.79
CA LEU A 258 15.23 -2.69 -20.56
C LEU A 258 14.51 -2.57 -21.90
N LYS A 259 14.18 -3.69 -22.55
CA LYS A 259 13.37 -3.73 -23.79
C LYS A 259 11.89 -3.46 -23.51
N PHE A 260 11.33 -4.03 -22.44
CA PHE A 260 9.91 -3.87 -22.09
C PHE A 260 9.54 -2.40 -21.83
N GLN A 261 10.36 -1.65 -21.10
CA GLN A 261 10.05 -0.24 -20.80
C GLN A 261 10.03 0.69 -22.04
N GLN A 262 10.49 0.20 -23.20
CA GLN A 262 10.41 0.93 -24.47
C GLN A 262 9.13 0.62 -25.25
N LYS A 263 8.35 -0.39 -24.80
CA LYS A 263 7.05 -0.73 -25.39
C LYS A 263 6.02 0.34 -24.99
N ASN A 264 5.09 0.60 -25.89
CA ASN A 264 4.01 1.57 -25.67
C ASN A 264 2.64 0.90 -25.78
N ASP A 265 2.42 -0.13 -24.96
CA ASP A 265 1.14 -0.82 -24.87
C ASP A 265 0.49 -0.51 -23.52
N THR A 266 -0.63 0.20 -23.55
CA THR A 266 -1.32 0.63 -22.33
C THR A 266 -1.90 -0.54 -21.55
N LYS A 267 -2.19 -1.69 -22.18
CA LYS A 267 -2.75 -2.87 -21.50
C LYS A 267 -1.70 -3.68 -20.74
N ALA A 268 -0.41 -3.47 -21.04
CA ALA A 268 0.68 -4.20 -20.43
C ALA A 268 1.13 -3.53 -19.13
N ALA A 269 1.36 -4.34 -18.09
CA ALA A 269 2.05 -3.94 -16.87
C ALA A 269 3.07 -5.00 -16.47
N LEU A 270 4.15 -4.54 -15.85
CA LEU A 270 5.26 -5.39 -15.44
C LEU A 270 5.74 -4.96 -14.05
N THR A 271 6.01 -5.96 -13.22
CA THR A 271 6.80 -5.78 -12.00
C THR A 271 7.92 -6.82 -11.96
N VAL A 272 9.16 -6.38 -11.77
CA VAL A 272 10.34 -7.26 -11.66
C VAL A 272 10.92 -7.14 -10.25
N PRO A 273 10.47 -7.96 -9.29
CA PRO A 273 11.10 -8.04 -7.98
C PRO A 273 12.44 -8.78 -8.08
N VAL A 274 13.45 -8.22 -7.42
CA VAL A 274 14.72 -8.86 -7.12
C VAL A 274 14.75 -9.11 -5.62
N THR A 275 14.81 -10.38 -5.22
CA THR A 275 14.69 -10.80 -3.82
C THR A 275 15.94 -11.51 -3.34
N TYR A 276 16.43 -11.14 -2.17
CA TYR A 276 17.56 -11.79 -1.53
C TYR A 276 17.19 -13.21 -1.06
N THR A 277 18.10 -14.14 -1.34
CA THR A 277 18.17 -15.45 -0.68
C THR A 277 19.63 -15.73 -0.30
N PRO A 278 19.90 -16.68 0.62
CA PRO A 278 21.28 -17.11 0.88
C PRO A 278 22.03 -17.65 -0.35
N ALA A 279 21.30 -18.09 -1.39
CA ALA A 279 21.87 -18.57 -2.64
C ALA A 279 22.17 -17.44 -3.65
N GLY A 280 21.73 -16.21 -3.38
CA GLY A 280 21.90 -15.06 -4.26
C GLY A 280 20.63 -14.23 -4.44
N ALA A 281 20.67 -13.28 -5.36
CA ALA A 281 19.52 -12.46 -5.74
C ALA A 281 18.68 -13.21 -6.77
N ILE A 282 17.41 -13.41 -6.46
CA ILE A 282 16.47 -14.15 -7.30
C ILE A 282 15.51 -13.17 -7.97
N PRO A 283 15.53 -13.05 -9.31
CA PRO A 283 14.56 -12.26 -10.04
C PRO A 283 13.28 -13.06 -10.31
N ALA A 284 12.16 -12.33 -10.40
CA ALA A 284 10.91 -12.82 -10.97
C ALA A 284 10.33 -11.76 -11.92
N ALA A 285 9.42 -12.17 -12.79
CA ALA A 285 8.59 -11.27 -13.60
C ALA A 285 7.12 -11.51 -13.29
N LEU A 286 6.44 -10.45 -12.85
CA LEU A 286 5.00 -10.40 -12.68
C LEU A 286 4.44 -9.69 -13.90
N VAL A 287 3.95 -10.47 -14.85
CA VAL A 287 3.42 -9.97 -16.12
C VAL A 287 1.91 -9.86 -16.03
N PHE A 288 1.36 -8.76 -16.54
CA PHE A 288 -0.08 -8.51 -16.61
C PHE A 288 -0.43 -7.89 -17.96
N TYR A 289 -1.48 -8.39 -18.58
CA TYR A 289 -2.06 -7.85 -19.79
C TYR A 289 -3.58 -7.78 -19.67
N ASN A 290 -4.16 -6.58 -19.83
CA ASN A 290 -5.61 -6.37 -19.70
C ASN A 290 -6.40 -6.79 -20.96
N ALA A 291 -6.23 -8.05 -21.37
CA ALA A 291 -7.01 -8.77 -22.36
C ALA A 291 -6.60 -10.26 -22.34
N PRO A 292 -7.39 -11.15 -22.98
CA PRO A 292 -7.13 -12.59 -22.92
C PRO A 292 -5.82 -13.04 -23.58
N THR A 293 -5.26 -12.24 -24.49
CA THR A 293 -4.05 -12.58 -25.24
C THR A 293 -3.19 -11.33 -25.42
N PRO A 294 -1.90 -11.36 -25.04
CA PRO A 294 -0.99 -10.24 -25.23
C PRO A 294 -0.72 -9.99 -26.72
N ALA A 295 -0.43 -8.74 -27.08
CA ALA A 295 0.12 -8.45 -28.40
C ALA A 295 1.48 -9.17 -28.57
N PRO A 296 1.82 -9.67 -29.77
CA PRO A 296 3.10 -10.32 -30.01
C PRO A 296 4.29 -9.42 -29.64
N GLY A 297 5.34 -9.98 -29.05
CA GLY A 297 6.56 -9.24 -28.74
C GLY A 297 6.49 -8.35 -27.51
N ILE A 298 5.39 -8.34 -26.74
CA ILE A 298 5.31 -7.58 -25.49
C ILE A 298 6.07 -8.27 -24.35
N PHE A 299 5.87 -9.58 -24.18
CA PHE A 299 6.47 -10.38 -23.10
C PHE A 299 7.43 -11.48 -23.60
N ASP A 300 7.66 -11.57 -24.91
CA ASP A 300 8.43 -12.66 -25.54
C ASP A 300 9.84 -12.80 -24.94
N ASP A 301 10.52 -11.68 -24.66
CA ASP A 301 11.84 -11.69 -24.03
C ASP A 301 11.81 -12.34 -22.63
N PHE A 302 10.74 -12.14 -21.84
CA PHE A 302 10.59 -12.77 -20.52
C PHE A 302 10.21 -14.25 -20.61
N LEU A 303 9.39 -14.61 -21.62
CA LEU A 303 8.91 -15.98 -21.83
C LEU A 303 10.00 -16.89 -22.41
N ALA A 304 11.02 -16.34 -23.08
CA ALA A 304 12.13 -17.08 -23.65
C ALA A 304 13.23 -17.46 -22.64
N ILE A 305 13.26 -16.80 -21.47
CA ILE A 305 14.29 -17.05 -20.43
C ILE A 305 14.01 -18.40 -19.75
N PRO A 306 15.04 -19.25 -19.54
CA PRO A 306 14.90 -20.47 -18.74
C PRO A 306 14.31 -20.19 -17.35
N THR A 307 13.19 -20.85 -17.03
CA THR A 307 12.44 -20.64 -15.78
C THR A 307 12.34 -21.92 -14.96
N ASN A 308 12.26 -21.77 -13.64
CA ASN A 308 11.95 -22.86 -12.72
C ASN A 308 10.44 -23.12 -12.65
N GLN A 309 9.64 -22.06 -12.74
CA GLN A 309 8.20 -22.10 -12.52
C GLN A 309 7.53 -20.91 -13.22
N SER A 310 6.42 -21.18 -13.91
CA SER A 310 5.56 -20.17 -14.51
C SER A 310 4.09 -20.49 -14.24
N ASP A 311 3.29 -19.48 -13.90
CA ASP A 311 1.81 -19.56 -13.79
C ASP A 311 1.13 -18.60 -14.78
N VAL A 312 1.80 -18.29 -15.88
CA VAL A 312 1.29 -17.35 -16.88
C VAL A 312 0.19 -17.99 -17.71
N LYS A 313 -1.03 -17.46 -17.63
CA LYS A 313 -2.20 -17.95 -18.37
C LYS A 313 -3.28 -16.89 -18.48
N THR A 314 -4.23 -17.13 -19.35
CA THR A 314 -5.49 -16.37 -19.41
C THR A 314 -6.38 -16.76 -18.22
N ARG A 315 -6.95 -15.78 -17.53
CA ARG A 315 -7.76 -15.97 -16.32
C ARG A 315 -8.65 -14.76 -16.00
N SER A 316 -9.46 -14.84 -14.94
CA SER A 316 -10.21 -13.67 -14.44
C SER A 316 -9.29 -12.67 -13.76
N PHE A 317 -9.76 -11.42 -13.61
CA PHE A 317 -9.01 -10.39 -12.90
C PHE A 317 -8.77 -10.76 -11.42
N VAL A 318 -9.76 -11.35 -10.75
CA VAL A 318 -9.63 -11.79 -9.35
C VAL A 318 -8.59 -12.89 -9.19
N ASP A 319 -8.52 -13.83 -10.13
CA ASP A 319 -7.57 -14.95 -10.07
C ASP A 319 -6.12 -14.48 -10.27
N ILE A 320 -5.85 -13.58 -11.23
CA ILE A 320 -4.51 -13.02 -11.40
C ILE A 320 -4.07 -12.18 -10.21
N PHE A 321 -5.01 -11.43 -9.60
CA PHE A 321 -4.73 -10.56 -8.47
C PHE A 321 -4.29 -11.34 -7.23
N ASN A 322 -4.87 -12.52 -6.99
CA ASN A 322 -4.42 -13.42 -5.93
C ASN A 322 -3.05 -14.04 -6.22
N THR A 323 -2.69 -14.19 -7.49
CA THR A 323 -1.43 -14.81 -7.95
C THR A 323 -0.25 -13.83 -7.92
N LEU A 324 -0.47 -12.59 -8.36
CA LEU A 324 0.57 -11.56 -8.47
C LEU A 324 0.90 -10.87 -7.13
N SER A 325 0.31 -11.32 -6.02
CA SER A 325 0.65 -10.81 -4.69
C SER A 325 2.03 -11.33 -4.27
N PHE A 326 3.02 -10.45 -4.32
CA PHE A 326 4.40 -10.71 -3.86
C PHE A 326 4.51 -10.78 -2.32
N ILE A 327 3.46 -10.42 -1.59
CA ILE A 327 3.41 -10.41 -0.14
C ILE A 327 2.34 -11.39 0.34
N ASN A 328 2.72 -12.66 0.48
CA ASN A 328 1.95 -13.64 1.24
C ASN A 328 2.76 -14.03 2.47
N PHE A 329 2.71 -13.20 3.51
CA PHE A 329 3.26 -13.57 4.81
C PHE A 329 2.48 -14.77 5.37
N PRO A 330 3.12 -15.90 5.69
CA PRO A 330 2.47 -16.98 6.41
C PRO A 330 1.71 -16.46 7.62
N LYS A 331 0.39 -16.72 7.68
CA LYS A 331 -0.50 -16.18 8.74
C LYS A 331 -0.08 -16.55 10.17
N ASN A 332 0.75 -17.60 10.31
CA ASN A 332 1.26 -18.09 11.59
C ASN A 332 2.54 -17.37 12.07
N ILE A 333 3.17 -16.53 11.24
CA ILE A 333 4.38 -15.78 11.61
C ILE A 333 4.09 -14.28 11.55
N ARG A 334 4.28 -13.62 12.69
CA ARG A 334 4.15 -12.18 12.83
C ARG A 334 5.43 -11.49 12.32
N TYR A 335 5.46 -11.14 11.05
CA TYR A 335 6.61 -10.44 10.47
C TYR A 335 6.68 -8.98 10.89
N ARG A 336 7.92 -8.52 11.05
CA ARG A 336 8.32 -7.13 11.14
C ARG A 336 8.73 -6.68 9.74
N GLY A 337 8.60 -5.39 9.44
CA GLY A 337 9.21 -4.85 8.24
C GLY A 337 9.18 -3.34 8.12
N ARG A 338 9.93 -2.85 7.14
CA ARG A 338 10.00 -1.45 6.71
C ARG A 338 9.93 -1.38 5.20
N THR A 339 9.33 -0.33 4.70
CA THR A 339 9.37 0.02 3.28
C THR A 339 9.96 1.40 3.09
N ASN A 340 10.50 1.62 1.90
CA ASN A 340 10.76 2.96 1.38
C ASN A 340 10.47 2.98 -0.13
N GLY A 341 10.31 4.16 -0.72
CA GLY A 341 10.14 4.32 -2.16
C GLY A 341 11.38 4.93 -2.82
N ILE A 342 11.70 4.50 -4.04
CA ILE A 342 12.67 5.15 -4.93
C ILE A 342 11.92 5.58 -6.19
N SER A 343 12.04 6.85 -6.58
CA SER A 343 11.44 7.34 -7.82
C SER A 343 12.48 7.44 -8.91
N VAL A 344 12.32 6.62 -9.97
CA VAL A 344 13.13 6.68 -11.19
C VAL A 344 12.25 7.07 -12.38
N THR A 345 12.82 7.61 -13.45
CA THR A 345 12.07 7.82 -14.70
C THR A 345 12.21 6.64 -15.66
N GLN A 346 13.23 5.80 -15.47
CA GLN A 346 13.50 4.60 -16.24
C GLN A 346 14.43 3.65 -15.48
N TYR A 347 14.48 2.39 -15.89
CA TYR A 347 15.49 1.45 -15.43
C TYR A 347 16.64 1.43 -16.45
N SER A 348 17.86 1.69 -15.99
CA SER A 348 19.09 1.54 -16.78
C SER A 348 19.85 0.30 -16.32
N PRO A 349 20.88 -0.16 -17.05
CA PRO A 349 21.76 -1.23 -16.58
C PRO A 349 22.32 -0.94 -15.17
N SER A 350 22.84 0.26 -14.94
CA SER A 350 23.43 0.71 -13.68
C SER A 350 22.42 0.80 -12.53
N VAL A 351 21.19 1.26 -12.79
CA VAL A 351 20.12 1.26 -11.75
C VAL A 351 19.74 -0.17 -11.38
N PHE A 352 19.57 -1.06 -12.36
CA PHE A 352 19.25 -2.46 -12.08
C PHE A 352 20.39 -3.16 -11.34
N ASP A 353 21.64 -2.93 -11.75
CA ASP A 353 22.82 -3.49 -11.07
C ASP A 353 22.93 -2.94 -9.63
N ALA A 354 22.62 -1.66 -9.40
CA ALA A 354 22.53 -1.09 -8.05
C ALA A 354 21.45 -1.77 -7.20
N ILE A 355 20.29 -2.06 -7.78
CA ILE A 355 19.20 -2.83 -7.13
C ILE A 355 19.69 -4.22 -6.70
N VAL A 356 20.33 -4.97 -7.61
CA VAL A 356 20.88 -6.31 -7.32
C VAL A 356 21.94 -6.24 -6.22
N ASN A 357 22.90 -5.33 -6.36
CA ASN A 357 24.01 -5.17 -5.43
C ASN A 357 23.53 -4.80 -4.03
N GLN A 358 22.58 -3.86 -3.92
CA GLN A 358 22.03 -3.48 -2.62
C GLN A 358 21.16 -4.58 -2.00
N THR A 359 20.42 -5.33 -2.83
CA THR A 359 19.64 -6.50 -2.38
C THR A 359 20.56 -7.53 -1.71
N LEU A 360 21.68 -7.87 -2.37
CA LEU A 360 22.67 -8.81 -1.84
C LEU A 360 23.38 -8.28 -0.59
N PHE A 361 23.83 -7.02 -0.62
CA PHE A 361 24.58 -6.41 0.47
C PHE A 361 23.77 -6.36 1.77
N TRP A 362 22.56 -5.78 1.73
CA TRP A 362 21.72 -5.68 2.92
C TRP A 362 21.10 -7.02 3.31
N GLY A 363 20.80 -7.87 2.33
CA GLY A 363 20.35 -9.23 2.57
C GLY A 363 21.37 -10.05 3.36
N GLY A 364 22.64 -10.04 2.94
CA GLY A 364 23.72 -10.72 3.67
C GLY A 364 23.97 -10.10 5.05
N LYS A 365 24.02 -8.77 5.13
CA LYS A 365 24.30 -8.04 6.39
C LYS A 365 23.22 -8.25 7.45
N ILE A 366 21.95 -8.14 7.09
CA ILE A 366 20.84 -8.37 8.03
C ILE A 366 20.63 -9.87 8.23
N GLY A 367 20.82 -10.69 7.18
CA GLY A 367 20.67 -12.14 7.24
C GLY A 367 21.62 -12.81 8.23
N ALA A 368 22.83 -12.27 8.39
CA ALA A 368 23.77 -12.70 9.42
C ALA A 368 23.25 -12.50 10.86
N LEU A 369 22.34 -11.55 11.07
CA LEU A 369 21.72 -11.23 12.37
C LEU A 369 20.30 -11.79 12.51
N ASN A 370 19.65 -12.11 11.40
CA ASN A 370 18.25 -12.53 11.31
C ASN A 370 18.07 -13.47 10.10
N PRO A 371 18.17 -14.80 10.29
CA PRO A 371 18.11 -15.78 9.20
C PRO A 371 16.82 -15.73 8.35
N ASN A 372 15.70 -15.26 8.93
CA ASN A 372 14.41 -15.12 8.23
C ASN A 372 14.24 -13.75 7.53
N VAL A 373 15.34 -13.08 7.17
CA VAL A 373 15.25 -11.80 6.48
C VAL A 373 14.81 -12.01 5.03
N THR A 374 13.94 -11.12 4.56
CA THR A 374 13.71 -10.92 3.12
C THR A 374 14.08 -9.48 2.79
N VAL A 375 14.87 -9.29 1.74
CA VAL A 375 15.11 -7.98 1.13
C VAL A 375 14.60 -8.08 -0.29
N SER A 376 13.65 -7.22 -0.67
CA SER A 376 13.04 -7.24 -2.01
C SER A 376 12.92 -5.82 -2.54
N LEU A 377 13.34 -5.64 -3.80
CA LEU A 377 13.22 -4.40 -4.55
C LEU A 377 12.44 -4.70 -5.82
N ALA A 378 11.32 -4.02 -6.03
CA ALA A 378 10.45 -4.23 -7.17
C ALA A 378 10.65 -3.13 -8.21
N CYS A 379 11.15 -3.49 -9.39
CA CYS A 379 11.14 -2.59 -10.54
C CYS A 379 9.72 -2.54 -11.14
N GLU A 380 9.13 -1.36 -11.23
CA GLU A 380 7.75 -1.14 -11.66
C GLU A 380 7.74 -0.21 -12.88
N ALA A 381 7.88 -0.78 -14.07
CA ALA A 381 7.95 -0.01 -15.30
C ALA A 381 6.55 0.43 -15.75
N PHE A 382 6.34 1.74 -15.86
CA PHE A 382 5.11 2.35 -16.38
C PHE A 382 5.37 3.06 -17.71
N LEU A 383 4.30 3.51 -18.38
CA LEU A 383 4.43 4.38 -19.53
C LEU A 383 4.83 5.80 -19.12
N LYS A 384 5.50 6.53 -20.01
CA LYS A 384 6.06 7.87 -19.74
C LYS A 384 4.98 8.93 -19.56
N ASP A 385 3.79 8.68 -20.07
CA ASP A 385 2.60 9.52 -20.00
C ASP A 385 1.65 9.13 -18.86
N LEU A 386 2.05 8.24 -17.94
CA LEU A 386 1.21 7.73 -16.85
C LEU A 386 0.40 8.82 -16.12
N PHE A 387 1.02 9.96 -15.79
CA PHE A 387 0.35 11.01 -15.02
C PHE A 387 -0.56 11.93 -15.86
N SER A 388 -0.59 11.77 -17.18
CA SER A 388 -1.45 12.52 -18.09
C SER A 388 -2.94 12.16 -17.99
N HIS A 389 -3.26 10.99 -17.40
CA HIS A 389 -4.62 10.51 -17.20
C HIS A 389 -5.45 11.34 -16.20
N GLY A 390 -4.79 12.10 -15.33
CA GLY A 390 -5.42 12.80 -14.22
C GLY A 390 -5.17 14.29 -14.19
N SER A 391 -5.97 14.97 -13.37
CA SER A 391 -5.83 16.40 -13.07
C SER A 391 -4.98 16.65 -11.84
N ASP A 392 -4.70 17.92 -11.58
CA ASP A 392 -3.98 18.40 -10.39
C ASP A 392 -4.47 17.74 -9.09
N SER A 393 -3.55 17.27 -8.26
CA SER A 393 -3.79 16.49 -7.04
C SER A 393 -2.64 16.64 -6.05
N ALA A 394 -2.84 16.30 -4.77
CA ALA A 394 -1.79 16.42 -3.75
C ALA A 394 -0.53 15.61 -4.11
N TYR A 395 -0.72 14.35 -4.52
CA TYR A 395 0.33 13.51 -5.12
C TYR A 395 -0.12 13.05 -6.52
N PRO A 396 0.80 12.91 -7.50
CA PRO A 396 2.15 13.45 -7.47
C PRO A 396 2.12 14.98 -7.63
N PRO A 397 3.09 15.71 -7.05
CA PRO A 397 3.13 17.16 -7.14
C PRO A 397 3.61 17.70 -8.49
N ASP A 398 4.24 16.84 -9.30
CA ASP A 398 4.59 17.11 -10.69
C ASP A 398 4.00 16.00 -11.56
N ARG A 399 3.05 16.36 -12.42
CA ARG A 399 2.40 15.47 -13.39
C ARG A 399 2.98 15.58 -14.80
N SER A 400 3.98 16.45 -15.03
CA SER A 400 4.57 16.67 -16.36
C SER A 400 5.41 15.48 -16.85
N ARG A 401 5.77 14.56 -15.94
CA ARG A 401 6.59 13.39 -16.23
C ARG A 401 6.21 12.23 -15.32
N ALA A 402 6.14 11.01 -15.86
CA ALA A 402 5.94 9.82 -15.06
C ALA A 402 7.13 9.53 -14.13
N LEU A 403 6.83 9.03 -12.94
CA LEU A 403 7.78 8.45 -12.01
C LEU A 403 7.42 6.98 -11.81
N PHE A 404 8.43 6.12 -11.80
CA PHE A 404 8.31 4.70 -11.54
C PHE A 404 8.62 4.47 -10.06
N PRO A 405 7.61 4.22 -9.22
CA PRO A 405 7.83 3.95 -7.81
C PRO A 405 8.46 2.56 -7.68
N THR A 406 9.74 2.50 -7.34
CA THR A 406 10.41 1.25 -6.99
C THR A 406 10.20 1.02 -5.51
N ALA A 407 9.43 0.00 -5.15
CA ALA A 407 9.23 -0.38 -3.76
C ALA A 407 10.47 -1.08 -3.19
N VAL A 408 10.98 -0.61 -2.05
CA VAL A 408 11.98 -1.28 -1.24
C VAL A 408 11.29 -1.87 -0.03
N THR A 409 11.41 -3.17 0.20
CA THR A 409 10.84 -3.83 1.39
C THR A 409 11.88 -4.71 2.06
N ILE A 410 12.05 -4.54 3.37
CA ILE A 410 12.82 -5.47 4.21
C ILE A 410 11.93 -6.03 5.31
N THR A 411 11.81 -7.35 5.36
CA THR A 411 11.06 -8.06 6.42
C THR A 411 11.96 -8.94 7.25
N TYR A 412 11.65 -9.07 8.53
CA TYR A 412 12.46 -9.74 9.53
C TYR A 412 11.57 -10.14 10.72
N ASN A 413 12.12 -10.79 11.74
CA ASN A 413 11.36 -11.17 12.94
C ASN A 413 12.00 -10.71 14.26
N ASN A 414 13.29 -10.33 14.25
CA ASN A 414 13.97 -9.81 15.44
C ASN A 414 13.71 -8.31 15.68
N ALA A 415 13.01 -7.97 16.76
CA ALA A 415 12.66 -6.58 17.10
C ALA A 415 13.85 -5.69 17.46
N SER A 416 15.00 -6.24 17.85
CA SER A 416 16.20 -5.42 18.12
C SER A 416 16.79 -4.79 16.84
N LEU A 417 16.32 -5.20 15.66
CA LEU A 417 16.80 -4.72 14.37
C LEU A 417 15.96 -3.57 13.80
N ASP A 418 14.91 -3.11 14.48
CA ASP A 418 13.99 -2.09 13.95
C ASP A 418 14.71 -0.81 13.44
N ASP A 419 15.65 -0.29 14.21
CA ASP A 419 16.43 0.89 13.84
C ASP A 419 17.44 0.58 12.72
N THR A 420 18.05 -0.61 12.78
CA THR A 420 18.99 -1.09 11.75
C THR A 420 18.29 -1.20 10.41
N VAL A 421 17.10 -1.79 10.37
CA VAL A 421 16.33 -1.96 9.14
C VAL A 421 15.82 -0.62 8.61
N SER A 422 15.36 0.29 9.48
CA SER A 422 14.96 1.65 9.06
C SER A 422 16.10 2.39 8.36
N LYS A 423 17.32 2.31 8.91
CA LYS A 423 18.53 2.88 8.28
C LYS A 423 18.91 2.16 6.99
N ALA A 424 18.75 0.83 6.95
CA ALA A 424 19.06 0.02 5.78
C ALA A 424 18.18 0.39 4.58
N VAL A 425 16.86 0.47 4.75
CA VAL A 425 15.96 0.82 3.63
C VAL A 425 16.23 2.22 3.10
N ARG A 426 16.60 3.19 3.95
CA ARG A 426 17.02 4.54 3.51
C ARG A 426 18.33 4.48 2.73
N SER A 427 19.39 3.94 3.32
CA SER A 427 20.72 3.88 2.68
C SER A 427 20.70 3.13 1.35
N LEU A 428 19.92 2.05 1.27
CA LEU A 428 19.68 1.32 0.03
C LEU A 428 18.97 2.19 -1.00
N SER A 429 17.91 2.91 -0.60
CA SER A 429 17.15 3.78 -1.50
C SER A 429 18.02 4.91 -2.06
N ASP A 430 18.79 5.56 -1.20
CA ASP A 430 19.70 6.66 -1.57
C ASP A 430 20.75 6.19 -2.58
N THR A 431 21.27 4.96 -2.42
CA THR A 431 22.27 4.40 -3.33
C THR A 431 21.69 4.12 -4.72
N VAL A 432 20.47 3.58 -4.80
CA VAL A 432 19.80 3.33 -6.08
C VAL A 432 19.39 4.65 -6.75
N ALA A 433 18.89 5.62 -5.99
CA ALA A 433 18.60 6.96 -6.50
C ALA A 433 19.87 7.66 -7.04
N ALA A 434 21.00 7.53 -6.35
CA ALA A 434 22.28 8.06 -6.81
C ALA A 434 22.74 7.43 -8.13
N ALA A 435 22.51 6.13 -8.35
CA ALA A 435 22.77 5.50 -9.64
C ALA A 435 21.91 6.09 -10.77
N ALA A 436 20.62 6.33 -10.51
CA ALA A 436 19.74 6.97 -11.48
C ALA A 436 20.19 8.40 -11.82
N VAL A 437 20.63 9.19 -10.82
CA VAL A 437 21.19 10.53 -11.05
C VAL A 437 22.50 10.46 -11.84
N ALA A 438 23.37 9.50 -11.55
CA ALA A 438 24.62 9.30 -12.28
C ALA A 438 24.40 8.96 -13.76
N ASP A 439 23.29 8.30 -14.09
CA ASP A 439 22.86 8.05 -15.47
C ASP A 439 22.19 9.25 -16.15
N GLY A 440 22.15 10.41 -15.49
CA GLY A 440 21.54 11.63 -16.01
C GLY A 440 20.03 11.73 -15.82
N GLN A 441 19.41 10.87 -15.00
CA GLN A 441 18.00 11.06 -14.66
C GLN A 441 17.82 12.26 -13.73
N ASN A 442 16.89 13.16 -14.08
CA ASN A 442 16.54 14.31 -13.24
C ASN A 442 15.64 13.89 -12.05
N VAL A 443 16.15 13.09 -11.11
CA VAL A 443 15.34 12.51 -10.01
C VAL A 443 15.76 12.96 -8.61
N SER A 444 16.73 13.86 -8.49
CA SER A 444 17.20 14.41 -7.20
C SER A 444 16.10 15.09 -6.38
N HIS A 445 15.03 15.54 -7.03
CA HIS A 445 13.83 16.13 -6.41
C HIS A 445 12.54 15.44 -6.88
N ALA A 446 12.63 14.18 -7.34
CA ALA A 446 11.45 13.41 -7.69
C ALA A 446 10.65 13.09 -6.43
N ALA A 447 9.32 13.22 -6.53
CA ALA A 447 8.44 12.96 -5.40
C ALA A 447 8.49 11.48 -4.98
N VAL A 448 8.58 11.22 -3.69
CA VAL A 448 8.48 9.87 -3.12
C VAL A 448 7.01 9.50 -2.94
N TYR A 449 6.62 8.29 -3.35
CA TYR A 449 5.26 7.80 -3.19
C TYR A 449 4.91 7.64 -1.69
N PRO A 450 3.94 8.38 -1.13
CA PRO A 450 3.71 8.42 0.31
C PRO A 450 3.30 7.07 0.92
N ASN A 451 2.70 6.16 0.13
CA ASN A 451 2.35 4.82 0.63
C ASN A 451 3.55 3.88 0.77
N TYR A 452 4.72 4.23 0.21
CA TYR A 452 5.98 3.50 0.43
C TYR A 452 6.93 4.22 1.37
N ALA A 453 6.84 5.55 1.43
CA ALA A 453 7.74 6.42 2.18
C ALA A 453 7.89 6.03 3.67
N LEU A 454 9.10 6.21 4.18
CA LEU A 454 9.39 6.08 5.61
C LEU A 454 8.66 7.14 6.43
N PHE A 455 8.40 6.83 7.69
CA PHE A 455 7.63 7.68 8.60
C PHE A 455 8.21 9.10 8.81
N ASP A 456 9.51 9.26 8.64
CA ASP A 456 10.27 10.51 8.79
C ASP A 456 10.74 11.09 7.45
N THR A 457 10.22 10.61 6.32
CA THR A 457 10.43 11.24 5.01
C THR A 457 9.92 12.70 5.07
N PRO A 458 10.76 13.70 4.70
CA PRO A 458 10.33 15.09 4.64
C PRO A 458 9.12 15.30 3.73
N LEU A 459 8.19 16.17 4.12
CA LEU A 459 6.96 16.39 3.36
C LEU A 459 7.24 17.05 2.01
N GLU A 460 8.32 17.82 1.91
CA GLU A 460 8.81 18.44 0.68
C GLU A 460 9.21 17.38 -0.35
N GLU A 461 9.73 16.23 0.08
CA GLU A 461 10.06 15.10 -0.80
C GLU A 461 8.81 14.36 -1.30
N ILE A 462 7.65 14.53 -0.64
CA ILE A 462 6.39 13.88 -1.04
C ILE A 462 5.54 14.85 -1.88
N TYR A 463 5.39 16.09 -1.41
CA TYR A 463 4.43 17.05 -1.92
C TYR A 463 5.07 18.23 -2.65
N GLY A 464 6.39 18.43 -2.60
CA GLY A 464 7.07 19.53 -3.29
C GLY A 464 6.35 20.88 -3.16
N ALA A 465 6.08 21.52 -4.30
CA ALA A 465 5.37 22.82 -4.36
C ALA A 465 3.92 22.77 -3.84
N ASN A 466 3.28 21.59 -3.82
CA ASN A 466 1.91 21.44 -3.34
C ASN A 466 1.78 21.58 -1.82
N LEU A 467 2.88 21.46 -1.07
CA LEU A 467 2.87 21.49 0.40
C LEU A 467 2.25 22.79 0.96
N LEU A 468 2.57 23.95 0.37
CA LEU A 468 2.00 25.23 0.81
C LEU A 468 0.48 25.28 0.65
N ARG A 469 -0.04 24.75 -0.45
CA ARG A 469 -1.49 24.66 -0.69
C ARG A 469 -2.14 23.71 0.32
N LEU A 470 -1.51 22.56 0.58
CA LEU A 470 -2.01 21.58 1.55
C LEU A 470 -2.09 22.17 2.96
N HIS A 471 -1.09 22.94 3.42
CA HIS A 471 -1.15 23.66 4.69
C HIS A 471 -2.30 24.68 4.73
N GLY A 472 -2.54 25.42 3.64
CA GLY A 472 -3.65 26.37 3.54
C GLY A 472 -5.02 25.68 3.71
N ILE A 473 -5.22 24.57 2.98
CA ILE A 473 -6.45 23.77 3.04
C ILE A 473 -6.61 23.18 4.44
N LYS A 474 -5.55 22.60 5.00
CA LYS A 474 -5.52 22.05 6.34
C LYS A 474 -5.94 23.07 7.40
N LYS A 475 -5.40 24.28 7.35
CA LYS A 475 -5.75 25.38 8.28
C LYS A 475 -7.22 25.78 8.15
N ALA A 476 -7.79 25.73 6.95
CA ALA A 476 -9.19 26.08 6.71
C ALA A 476 -10.17 25.03 7.26
N VAL A 477 -9.86 23.74 7.09
CA VAL A 477 -10.77 22.64 7.47
C VAL A 477 -10.52 22.08 8.87
N ASP A 478 -9.31 22.27 9.41
CA ASP A 478 -8.87 21.81 10.73
C ASP A 478 -8.15 22.89 11.55
N PRO A 479 -8.79 24.03 11.83
CA PRO A 479 -8.13 25.18 12.49
C PRO A 479 -7.62 24.86 13.91
N THR A 480 -8.16 23.83 14.56
CA THR A 480 -7.76 23.38 15.91
C THR A 480 -6.83 22.16 15.87
N ASN A 481 -6.40 21.76 14.67
CA ASN A 481 -5.46 20.67 14.43
C ASN A 481 -5.86 19.36 15.16
N VAL A 482 -7.10 18.90 14.96
CA VAL A 482 -7.60 17.61 15.47
C VAL A 482 -6.95 16.46 14.71
N MET A 483 -6.87 16.49 13.38
CA MET A 483 -6.21 15.42 12.62
C MET A 483 -4.68 15.44 12.79
N GLY A 484 -4.11 16.52 13.34
CA GLY A 484 -2.74 16.50 13.84
C GLY A 484 -2.53 15.53 15.02
N LEU A 485 -3.59 15.17 15.74
CA LEU A 485 -3.58 14.13 16.78
C LEU A 485 -3.69 12.71 16.21
N ALA A 486 -4.11 12.57 14.94
CA ALA A 486 -4.14 11.27 14.27
C ALA A 486 -2.70 10.73 14.08
N GLY A 487 -2.53 9.50 13.62
CA GLY A 487 -1.27 9.05 13.03
C GLY A 487 -1.10 9.53 11.57
N GLY A 488 0.04 9.23 10.94
CA GLY A 488 0.35 9.54 9.54
C GLY A 488 1.22 10.78 9.35
N PHE A 489 1.62 11.07 8.10
CA PHE A 489 2.33 12.30 7.75
C PHE A 489 1.55 13.55 8.16
N LYS A 490 2.25 14.57 8.67
CA LYS A 490 1.66 15.76 9.33
C LYS A 490 1.79 17.03 8.51
N ILE A 491 0.76 17.28 7.69
CA ILE A 491 0.56 18.56 7.00
C ILE A 491 -0.01 19.58 7.98
#